data_AF-A0A2V8SX54-F1
#
_entry.id   AF-A0A2V8SX54-F1
#
_cell.length_a   1.000
_cell.length_b   1.000
_cell.length_c   1.000
_cell.angle_alpha   90.00
_cell.angle_beta   90.00
_cell.angle_gamma   90.00
#
_symmetry.space_group_name_H-M   'P 1'
#
loop_
_entity.id
_entity.type
_entity.pdbx_description
1 polymer ?
#
loop_
_entity_poly.entity_id
_entity_poly.type
_entity_poly.pdbx_seq_one_letter_code
_entity_poly.pdbx_strand_id
1 'polypeptide(L)'
;MIEASPEAGASLIVCRPSLVIKHIGGKLVEHKPERLTLLSVVLAVGFFCVSIPAQSLLEKSFRVETEAEVLLDLRASAPHTSWGEAGSEAAVATVFADGQYNQDIFLFAGERAFAYQVLLGHFQPGEHTLRVDFNRKRSAAKATAIEIRDARISFVDPGNPEYQAVSLAPIIYARPNTIGRFSDIPLLMWYETERTGPLTTIRYSIIFTNEDGGTQTSALMARWGRTTDIEWVYEVQINAQGKVQAATFQGVEHKTQNYAGKQENGHPALYVVSDNNNVSDRGQSEMRFASRPIPFDLSHSSREEIMDRHPWIYQLMAAELQREGKISETSRGGNQMADPRHYLYLDAASELNGTALSFAIKLKENPKWYESDLGISYYKIDRSGYFRTTVRLPAGTRLDQIERISVRCDAAGNPRSGEEIRKLSTAECGLNTVNKAFMLDASFQPGPSLPVHIKPLKLRFGEAIEVYDRHGAH
;
A
#
# COMPACT_ATOMS: atom_id res chain seq x y z
N MET A 1 27.54 -45.59 6.85
CA MET A 1 26.80 -46.79 6.44
C MET A 1 25.33 -46.48 6.69
N ILE A 2 24.47 -46.21 5.71
CA ILE A 2 24.40 -46.61 4.29
C ILE A 2 23.85 -45.41 3.50
N GLU A 3 24.33 -45.24 2.27
CA GLU A 3 23.89 -44.25 1.27
C GLU A 3 22.48 -44.55 0.74
N ALA A 4 21.74 -43.50 0.36
CA ALA A 4 21.20 -43.31 -1.01
C ALA A 4 20.21 -42.12 -1.06
N SER A 5 20.48 -41.20 -1.98
CA SER A 5 19.49 -40.41 -2.74
C SER A 5 19.39 -41.06 -4.14
N PRO A 6 18.55 -40.63 -5.12
CA PRO A 6 17.50 -39.59 -5.12
C PRO A 6 16.18 -40.04 -5.82
N GLU A 7 15.13 -39.21 -5.80
CA GLU A 7 14.37 -38.80 -7.02
C GLU A 7 13.12 -37.96 -6.71
N ALA A 8 12.83 -37.06 -7.66
CA ALA A 8 11.78 -36.07 -7.68
C ALA A 8 10.39 -36.67 -7.96
N GLY A 9 9.33 -36.04 -7.44
CA GLY A 9 7.95 -36.39 -7.76
C GLY A 9 6.99 -35.27 -7.41
N ALA A 10 6.34 -34.71 -8.44
CA ALA A 10 5.38 -33.63 -8.40
C ALA A 10 4.25 -33.84 -7.36
N SER A 11 3.92 -32.80 -6.61
CA SER A 11 2.76 -32.80 -5.71
C SER A 11 1.48 -32.60 -6.53
N LEU A 12 0.79 -33.71 -6.78
CA LEU A 12 -0.57 -33.76 -7.31
C LEU A 12 -1.57 -33.34 -6.23
N ILE A 13 -2.43 -32.39 -6.59
CA ILE A 13 -3.60 -31.95 -5.84
C ILE A 13 -4.52 -33.15 -5.58
N VAL A 14 -4.68 -33.54 -4.31
CA VAL A 14 -5.66 -34.54 -3.88
C VAL A 14 -6.97 -33.82 -3.56
N CYS A 15 -7.94 -33.87 -4.47
CA CYS A 15 -9.34 -33.55 -4.18
C CYS A 15 -9.99 -34.75 -3.47
N ARG A 16 -10.34 -34.62 -2.19
CA ARG A 16 -11.27 -35.54 -1.50
C ARG A 16 -12.71 -35.01 -1.63
N PRO A 17 -13.66 -35.78 -2.20
CA PRO A 17 -15.08 -35.49 -2.01
C PRO A 17 -15.61 -36.23 -0.77
N SER A 18 -16.12 -35.46 0.20
CA SER A 18 -16.90 -35.99 1.32
C SER A 18 -18.32 -36.29 0.84
N LEU A 19 -18.69 -37.56 0.72
CA LEU A 19 -20.07 -37.99 0.46
C LEU A 19 -20.71 -38.37 1.81
N VAL A 20 -21.64 -37.55 2.31
CA VAL A 20 -22.44 -37.85 3.50
C VAL A 20 -23.61 -38.75 3.09
N ILE A 21 -23.50 -40.04 3.38
CA ILE A 21 -24.65 -40.97 3.31
C ILE A 21 -25.25 -41.07 4.73
N LYS A 22 -26.46 -40.52 4.91
CA LYS A 22 -27.30 -40.75 6.08
C LYS A 22 -27.80 -42.21 6.06
N HIS A 23 -27.48 -42.97 7.10
CA HIS A 23 -28.12 -44.26 7.39
C HIS A 23 -29.30 -44.04 8.33
N ILE A 24 -30.52 -44.35 7.87
CA ILE A 24 -31.71 -44.54 8.71
C ILE A 24 -31.93 -46.06 8.79
N GLY A 25 -31.81 -46.62 9.98
CA GLY A 25 -32.18 -48.00 10.27
C GLY A 25 -33.59 -48.08 10.86
N GLY A 26 -34.38 -49.06 10.40
CA GLY A 26 -35.38 -49.69 11.26
C GLY A 26 -36.74 -50.02 10.65
N LYS A 27 -36.91 -51.32 10.38
CA LYS A 27 -38.14 -52.15 10.48
C LYS A 27 -39.22 -52.06 9.39
N LEU A 28 -39.41 -53.17 8.66
CA LEU A 28 -40.69 -53.81 8.25
C LEU A 28 -40.33 -55.13 7.53
N VAL A 29 -40.45 -56.30 8.18
CA VAL A 29 -41.56 -57.29 8.11
C VAL A 29 -41.85 -57.81 6.68
N GLU A 30 -41.67 -59.13 6.57
CA GLU A 30 -42.03 -60.14 5.55
C GLU A 30 -42.97 -59.74 4.38
N HIS A 31 -42.56 -59.99 3.13
CA HIS A 31 -43.24 -60.91 2.20
C HIS A 31 -42.48 -61.16 0.87
N LYS A 32 -42.91 -62.22 0.18
CA LYS A 32 -42.29 -63.05 -0.88
C LYS A 32 -41.79 -62.36 -2.18
N PRO A 33 -41.00 -63.08 -3.02
CA PRO A 33 -40.27 -62.56 -4.17
C PRO A 33 -41.02 -62.75 -5.50
N GLU A 34 -40.83 -61.87 -6.48
CA GLU A 34 -40.87 -62.24 -7.90
C GLU A 34 -40.26 -61.17 -8.84
N ARG A 35 -39.77 -61.67 -9.98
CA ARG A 35 -38.88 -61.12 -11.02
C ARG A 35 -39.39 -59.85 -11.73
N LEU A 36 -38.47 -59.00 -12.22
CA LEU A 36 -38.35 -58.51 -13.63
C LEU A 36 -37.20 -57.46 -13.73
N THR A 37 -36.04 -57.79 -14.30
CA THR A 37 -35.53 -57.45 -15.67
C THR A 37 -35.26 -55.96 -16.00
N LEU A 38 -33.98 -55.68 -16.34
CA LEU A 38 -33.44 -54.72 -17.33
C LEU A 38 -33.69 -53.20 -17.16
N LEU A 39 -32.65 -52.44 -16.81
CA LEU A 39 -31.95 -51.51 -17.73
C LEU A 39 -30.77 -50.83 -17.00
N SER A 40 -29.54 -51.19 -17.36
CA SER A 40 -28.32 -50.49 -16.93
C SER A 40 -27.81 -49.65 -18.10
N VAL A 41 -28.20 -48.37 -18.17
CA VAL A 41 -27.51 -47.38 -19.02
C VAL A 41 -26.56 -46.60 -18.10
N VAL A 42 -25.28 -46.98 -18.13
CA VAL A 42 -24.20 -46.21 -17.51
C VAL A 42 -23.87 -45.06 -18.45
N LEU A 43 -24.31 -43.85 -18.11
CA LEU A 43 -23.88 -42.63 -18.77
C LEU A 43 -22.50 -42.23 -18.22
N ALA A 44 -21.43 -42.61 -18.92
CA ALA A 44 -20.10 -42.11 -18.65
C ALA A 44 -19.99 -40.66 -19.16
N VAL A 45 -20.34 -39.68 -18.33
CA VAL A 45 -20.04 -38.27 -18.59
C VAL A 45 -18.58 -38.04 -18.21
N GLY A 46 -17.69 -38.10 -19.21
CA GLY A 46 -16.32 -37.63 -19.08
C GLY A 46 -16.32 -36.12 -18.82
N PHE A 47 -15.99 -35.70 -17.61
CA PHE A 47 -15.65 -34.32 -17.30
C PHE A 47 -14.28 -34.02 -17.95
N PHE A 48 -14.30 -33.56 -19.20
CA PHE A 48 -13.16 -32.84 -19.76
C PHE A 48 -13.09 -31.48 -19.06
N CYS A 49 -12.15 -31.32 -18.13
CA CYS A 49 -11.67 -29.99 -17.74
C CYS A 49 -10.98 -29.37 -18.96
N VAL A 50 -11.74 -28.62 -19.75
CA VAL A 50 -11.17 -27.75 -20.77
C VAL A 50 -10.50 -26.61 -20.01
N SER A 51 -9.19 -26.68 -19.84
CA SER A 51 -8.39 -25.54 -19.42
C SER A 51 -8.49 -24.48 -20.51
N ILE A 52 -9.31 -23.46 -20.30
CA ILE A 52 -9.32 -22.29 -21.19
C ILE A 52 -7.90 -21.71 -21.14
N PRO A 53 -7.17 -21.66 -22.28
CA PRO A 53 -5.82 -21.11 -22.28
C PRO A 53 -5.88 -19.65 -21.82
N ALA A 54 -4.92 -19.25 -20.99
CA ALA A 54 -4.77 -17.85 -20.62
C ALA A 54 -4.64 -17.01 -21.91
N GLN A 55 -5.36 -15.89 -21.98
CA GLN A 55 -5.31 -15.03 -23.16
C GLN A 55 -4.00 -14.25 -23.15
N SER A 56 -3.05 -14.65 -24.00
CA SER A 56 -1.83 -13.88 -24.27
C SER A 56 -2.21 -12.55 -24.93
N LEU A 57 -1.78 -11.44 -24.32
CA LEU A 57 -2.06 -10.08 -24.78
C LEU A 57 -0.88 -9.49 -25.56
N LEU A 58 0.33 -9.90 -25.19
CA LEU A 58 1.58 -9.43 -25.75
C LEU A 58 2.64 -10.52 -25.61
N GLU A 59 3.38 -10.75 -26.69
CA GLU A 59 4.65 -11.47 -26.68
C GLU A 59 5.70 -10.62 -27.39
N LYS A 60 6.87 -10.49 -26.79
CA LYS A 60 7.94 -9.64 -27.30
C LYS A 60 9.31 -10.24 -26.96
N SER A 61 10.19 -10.31 -27.94
CA SER A 61 11.61 -10.59 -27.70
C SER A 61 12.36 -9.30 -27.40
N PHE A 62 13.38 -9.39 -26.55
CA PHE A 62 14.31 -8.30 -26.28
C PHE A 62 15.70 -8.86 -26.04
N ARG A 63 16.71 -8.03 -26.34
CA ARG A 63 18.11 -8.41 -26.20
C ARG A 63 18.75 -7.59 -25.10
N VAL A 64 19.48 -8.28 -24.22
CA VAL A 64 20.33 -7.70 -23.19
C VAL A 64 21.76 -7.79 -23.70
N GLU A 65 22.44 -6.66 -23.91
CA GLU A 65 23.81 -6.65 -24.45
C GLU A 65 24.86 -6.88 -23.36
N THR A 66 24.61 -6.30 -22.18
CA THR A 66 25.41 -6.46 -20.97
C THR A 66 24.48 -6.79 -19.82
N GLU A 67 24.96 -7.57 -18.86
CA GLU A 67 24.23 -7.88 -17.63
C GLU A 67 23.63 -6.60 -17.02
N ALA A 68 22.32 -6.63 -16.72
CA ALA A 68 21.56 -5.46 -16.28
C ALA A 68 20.29 -5.85 -15.54
N GLU A 69 19.78 -4.90 -14.74
CA GLU A 69 18.41 -4.93 -14.26
C GLU A 69 17.47 -4.48 -15.38
N VAL A 70 16.38 -5.21 -15.60
CA VAL A 70 15.43 -4.95 -16.69
C VAL A 70 14.13 -4.40 -16.13
N LEU A 71 13.67 -3.29 -16.69
CA LEU A 71 12.43 -2.62 -16.32
C LEU A 71 11.39 -2.78 -17.44
N LEU A 72 10.12 -2.82 -17.04
CA LEU A 72 8.98 -2.78 -17.94
C LEU A 72 8.08 -1.59 -17.59
N ASP A 73 7.93 -0.68 -18.55
CA ASP A 73 6.88 0.33 -18.55
C ASP A 73 5.71 -0.20 -19.40
N LEU A 74 4.69 -0.77 -18.75
CA LEU A 74 3.49 -1.26 -19.41
C LEU A 74 2.42 -0.17 -19.43
N ARG A 75 2.14 0.40 -20.60
CA ARG A 75 1.04 1.35 -20.77
C ARG A 75 -0.23 0.60 -21.16
N ALA A 76 -1.16 0.44 -20.23
CA ALA A 76 -2.37 -0.35 -20.43
C ALA A 76 -3.62 0.31 -19.81
N SER A 77 -4.79 -0.15 -20.28
CA SER A 77 -6.11 0.15 -19.72
C SER A 77 -6.94 -1.13 -19.62
N ALA A 78 -7.94 -1.11 -18.76
CA ALA A 78 -8.90 -2.19 -18.56
C ALA A 78 -10.33 -1.63 -18.71
N PRO A 79 -10.92 -1.71 -19.92
CA PRO A 79 -12.28 -1.26 -20.17
C PRO A 79 -13.29 -1.89 -19.18
N HIS A 80 -14.33 -1.14 -18.81
CA HIS A 80 -15.39 -1.55 -17.88
C HIS A 80 -14.90 -1.87 -16.46
N THR A 81 -13.75 -1.34 -16.06
CA THR A 81 -13.25 -1.44 -14.69
C THR A 81 -13.05 -0.07 -14.05
N SER A 82 -13.29 -0.01 -12.74
CA SER A 82 -13.21 1.17 -11.89
C SER A 82 -12.94 0.73 -10.47
N TRP A 83 -11.83 1.20 -9.88
CA TRP A 83 -11.42 0.85 -8.52
C TRP A 83 -12.49 1.17 -7.46
N GLY A 84 -13.33 2.17 -7.74
CA GLY A 84 -14.40 2.59 -6.84
C GLY A 84 -15.66 1.73 -6.89
N GLU A 85 -15.72 0.73 -7.76
CA GLU A 85 -16.91 -0.08 -7.99
C GLU A 85 -16.70 -1.55 -7.63
N ALA A 86 -17.48 -2.03 -6.66
CA ALA A 86 -17.45 -3.43 -6.24
C ALA A 86 -17.74 -4.39 -7.41
N GLY A 87 -16.86 -5.38 -7.59
CA GLY A 87 -16.91 -6.37 -8.67
C GLY A 87 -16.38 -5.88 -10.02
N SER A 88 -15.94 -4.62 -10.13
CA SER A 88 -15.32 -4.03 -11.32
C SER A 88 -13.94 -3.42 -11.02
N GLU A 89 -13.31 -3.74 -9.90
CA GLU A 89 -12.19 -2.97 -9.32
C GLU A 89 -10.98 -2.83 -10.26
N ALA A 90 -10.50 -3.94 -10.81
CA ALA A 90 -9.36 -3.96 -11.72
C ALA A 90 -9.33 -5.24 -12.58
N ALA A 91 -8.67 -5.16 -13.73
CA ALA A 91 -8.12 -6.32 -14.41
C ALA A 91 -6.69 -6.60 -13.93
N VAL A 92 -6.26 -7.85 -13.98
CA VAL A 92 -4.90 -8.27 -13.62
C VAL A 92 -4.19 -8.81 -14.85
N ALA A 93 -3.02 -8.25 -15.16
CA ALA A 93 -2.10 -8.76 -16.16
C ALA A 93 -0.99 -9.57 -15.47
N THR A 94 -0.74 -10.80 -15.91
CA THR A 94 0.39 -11.61 -15.42
C THR A 94 1.54 -11.51 -16.39
N VAL A 95 2.71 -11.14 -15.87
CA VAL A 95 3.95 -11.03 -16.64
C VAL A 95 4.74 -12.33 -16.52
N PHE A 96 5.26 -12.80 -17.65
CA PHE A 96 6.21 -13.90 -17.74
C PHE A 96 7.48 -13.41 -18.43
N ALA A 97 8.63 -13.83 -17.93
CA ALA A 97 9.91 -13.63 -18.58
C ALA A 97 10.55 -15.01 -18.82
N ASP A 98 10.99 -15.28 -20.05
CA ASP A 98 11.56 -16.57 -20.46
C ASP A 98 10.68 -17.78 -20.09
N GLY A 99 9.37 -17.59 -20.26
CA GLY A 99 8.34 -18.59 -19.93
C GLY A 99 8.11 -18.81 -18.43
N GLN A 100 8.83 -18.13 -17.55
CA GLN A 100 8.66 -18.22 -16.09
C GLN A 100 7.77 -17.09 -15.58
N TYR A 101 6.91 -17.41 -14.60
CA TYR A 101 6.10 -16.40 -13.92
C TYR A 101 7.00 -15.32 -13.32
N ASN A 102 6.76 -14.06 -13.68
CA ASN A 102 7.50 -12.90 -13.18
C ASN A 102 6.71 -12.19 -12.09
N GLN A 103 5.53 -11.64 -12.38
CA GLN A 103 4.71 -10.92 -11.39
C GLN A 103 3.30 -10.68 -11.91
N ASP A 104 2.42 -10.16 -11.04
CA ASP A 104 1.10 -9.67 -11.41
C ASP A 104 1.04 -8.13 -11.38
N ILE A 105 0.31 -7.52 -12.32
CA ILE A 105 0.08 -6.08 -12.41
C ILE A 105 -1.43 -5.83 -12.34
N PHE A 106 -1.88 -5.11 -11.32
CA PHE A 106 -3.26 -4.66 -11.21
C PHE A 106 -3.46 -3.37 -11.99
N LEU A 107 -4.36 -3.40 -12.96
CA LEU A 107 -4.71 -2.24 -13.78
C LEU A 107 -5.71 -1.33 -13.05
N PHE A 108 -5.30 -0.80 -11.90
CA PHE A 108 -6.14 -0.02 -10.98
C PHE A 108 -6.64 1.30 -11.58
N ALA A 109 -6.04 1.80 -12.67
CA ALA A 109 -6.51 3.01 -13.35
C ALA A 109 -7.73 2.79 -14.25
N GLY A 110 -8.22 1.54 -14.33
CA GLY A 110 -9.43 1.18 -15.05
C GLY A 110 -9.34 1.49 -16.55
N GLU A 111 -10.40 2.13 -17.09
CA GLU A 111 -10.48 2.49 -18.52
C GLU A 111 -9.42 3.52 -18.96
N ARG A 112 -8.80 4.23 -18.01
CA ARG A 112 -7.77 5.22 -18.32
C ARG A 112 -6.44 4.51 -18.57
N ALA A 113 -5.87 4.75 -19.76
CA ALA A 113 -4.53 4.27 -20.05
C ALA A 113 -3.51 4.86 -19.06
N PHE A 114 -2.80 3.98 -18.38
CA PHE A 114 -1.86 4.30 -17.32
C PHE A 114 -0.55 3.54 -17.54
N ALA A 115 0.57 4.11 -17.12
CA ALA A 115 1.88 3.48 -17.20
C ALA A 115 2.21 2.78 -15.88
N TYR A 116 2.19 1.46 -15.89
CA TYR A 116 2.57 0.62 -14.75
C TYR A 116 4.05 0.27 -14.90
N GLN A 117 4.87 0.76 -13.97
CA GLN A 117 6.33 0.60 -14.01
C GLN A 117 6.75 -0.51 -13.04
N VAL A 118 7.31 -1.58 -13.59
CA VAL A 118 7.73 -2.75 -12.81
C VAL A 118 9.16 -3.15 -13.14
N LEU A 119 9.80 -3.79 -12.19
CA LEU A 119 11.10 -4.42 -12.30
C LEU A 119 10.91 -5.87 -12.71
N LEU A 120 11.46 -6.27 -13.86
CA LEU A 120 11.49 -7.68 -14.27
C LEU A 120 12.61 -8.44 -13.54
N GLY A 121 13.64 -7.73 -13.08
CA GLY A 121 14.77 -8.23 -12.30
C GLY A 121 16.05 -8.31 -13.13
N HIS A 122 17.00 -9.10 -12.63
CA HIS A 122 18.32 -9.27 -13.22
C HIS A 122 18.35 -10.20 -14.43
N PHE A 123 18.97 -9.76 -15.54
CA PHE A 123 19.14 -10.55 -16.76
C PHE A 123 20.60 -10.59 -17.24
N GLN A 124 21.01 -11.75 -17.73
CA GLN A 124 22.31 -11.97 -18.36
C GLN A 124 22.32 -11.49 -19.81
N PRO A 125 23.48 -11.28 -20.44
CA PRO A 125 23.55 -10.99 -21.88
C PRO A 125 22.90 -12.10 -22.72
N GLY A 126 22.04 -11.74 -23.66
CA GLY A 126 21.34 -12.70 -24.51
C GLY A 126 20.00 -12.22 -25.04
N GLU A 127 19.34 -13.12 -25.78
CA GLU A 127 17.96 -12.95 -26.23
C GLU A 127 17.01 -13.48 -25.15
N HIS A 128 15.99 -12.70 -24.85
CA HIS A 128 14.97 -12.98 -23.84
C HIS A 128 13.58 -12.75 -24.40
N THR A 129 12.59 -13.27 -23.68
CA THR A 129 11.17 -13.15 -24.04
C THR A 129 10.37 -12.58 -22.90
N LEU A 130 9.46 -11.65 -23.24
CA LEU A 130 8.44 -11.10 -22.38
C LEU A 130 7.09 -11.56 -22.90
N ARG A 131 6.25 -12.12 -22.02
CA ARG A 131 4.84 -12.37 -22.30
C ARG A 131 3.98 -11.71 -21.23
N VAL A 132 2.86 -11.12 -21.65
CA VAL A 132 1.85 -10.58 -20.74
C VAL A 132 0.51 -11.25 -21.05
N ASP A 133 -0.07 -11.90 -20.04
CA ASP A 133 -1.34 -12.61 -20.16
C ASP A 133 -2.45 -11.88 -19.38
N PHE A 134 -3.69 -11.96 -19.85
CA PHE A 134 -4.84 -11.56 -19.07
C PHE A 134 -5.19 -12.63 -18.03
N ASN A 135 -5.01 -12.31 -16.75
CA ASN A 135 -5.31 -13.20 -15.66
C ASN A 135 -6.76 -13.06 -15.19
N ARG A 136 -7.68 -13.72 -15.89
CA ARG A 136 -9.11 -13.65 -15.55
C ARG A 136 -9.44 -14.17 -14.15
N LYS A 137 -8.67 -15.14 -13.63
CA LYS A 137 -8.86 -15.72 -12.29
C LYS A 137 -8.61 -14.69 -11.19
N ARG A 138 -7.64 -13.78 -11.38
CA ARG A 138 -7.26 -12.75 -10.40
C ARG A 138 -7.95 -11.40 -10.63
N SER A 139 -8.66 -11.26 -11.74
CA SER A 139 -9.35 -10.02 -12.13
C SER A 139 -10.73 -9.90 -11.49
N ALA A 140 -11.25 -8.67 -11.42
CA ALA A 140 -12.60 -8.42 -10.96
C ALA A 140 -13.62 -9.11 -11.88
N ALA A 141 -14.79 -9.48 -11.34
CA ALA A 141 -15.78 -10.27 -12.06
C ALA A 141 -16.21 -9.63 -13.39
N LYS A 142 -16.32 -8.30 -13.42
CA LYS A 142 -16.70 -7.53 -14.62
C LYS A 142 -15.53 -7.12 -15.52
N ALA A 143 -14.28 -7.33 -15.13
CA ALA A 143 -13.14 -7.04 -15.97
C ALA A 143 -13.11 -8.02 -17.16
N THR A 144 -13.40 -7.55 -18.38
CA THR A 144 -13.53 -8.41 -19.56
C THR A 144 -12.36 -8.35 -20.53
N ALA A 145 -11.56 -7.29 -20.49
CA ALA A 145 -10.47 -7.08 -21.42
C ALA A 145 -9.35 -6.27 -20.78
N ILE A 146 -8.17 -6.40 -21.37
CA ILE A 146 -7.02 -5.53 -21.13
C ILE A 146 -6.56 -5.03 -22.50
N GLU A 147 -6.30 -3.73 -22.60
CA GLU A 147 -5.76 -3.09 -23.79
C GLU A 147 -4.34 -2.61 -23.49
N ILE A 148 -3.34 -3.25 -24.11
CA ILE A 148 -1.94 -2.81 -24.04
C ILE A 148 -1.68 -1.83 -25.18
N ARG A 149 -1.30 -0.59 -24.85
CA ARG A 149 -0.95 0.46 -25.82
C ARG A 149 0.54 0.52 -26.11
N ASP A 150 1.36 0.30 -25.10
CA ASP A 150 2.82 0.27 -25.22
C ASP A 150 3.41 -0.66 -24.15
N ALA A 151 4.55 -1.26 -24.46
CA ALA A 151 5.33 -2.10 -23.56
C ALA A 151 6.81 -1.83 -23.82
N ARG A 152 7.34 -0.86 -23.08
CA ARG A 152 8.72 -0.41 -23.22
C ARG A 152 9.58 -1.15 -22.22
N ILE A 153 10.68 -1.70 -22.73
CA ILE A 153 11.71 -2.36 -21.94
C ILE A 153 12.89 -1.41 -21.87
N SER A 154 13.42 -1.21 -20.67
CA SER A 154 14.62 -0.43 -20.43
C SER A 154 15.57 -1.18 -19.51
N PHE A 155 16.83 -0.77 -19.52
CA PHE A 155 17.92 -1.46 -18.86
C PHE A 155 18.60 -0.51 -17.89
N VAL A 156 18.95 -1.02 -16.72
CA VAL A 156 19.79 -0.36 -15.73
C VAL A 156 21.03 -1.23 -15.58
N ASP A 157 22.09 -0.86 -16.28
CA ASP A 157 23.38 -1.56 -16.23
C ASP A 157 24.21 -1.14 -15.01
N PRO A 158 25.27 -1.89 -14.63
CA PRO A 158 26.13 -1.58 -13.48
C PRO A 158 26.78 -0.20 -13.46
N GLY A 159 26.88 0.48 -14.62
CA GLY A 159 27.39 1.85 -14.73
C GLY A 159 26.34 2.92 -14.42
N ASN A 160 25.06 2.56 -14.37
CA ASN A 160 23.97 3.48 -14.06
C ASN A 160 23.98 3.86 -12.56
N PRO A 161 23.87 5.15 -12.19
CA PRO A 161 23.83 5.58 -10.79
C PRO A 161 22.70 4.94 -9.94
N GLU A 162 21.59 4.54 -10.55
CA GLU A 162 20.46 3.89 -9.87
C GLU A 162 20.68 2.38 -9.68
N TYR A 163 21.64 1.77 -10.38
CA TYR A 163 21.83 0.30 -10.44
C TYR A 163 21.84 -0.36 -9.06
N GLN A 164 22.61 0.22 -8.14
CA GLN A 164 22.79 -0.36 -6.82
C GLN A 164 21.48 -0.39 -6.00
N ALA A 165 20.62 0.61 -6.17
CA ALA A 165 19.32 0.64 -5.51
C ALA A 165 18.29 -0.24 -6.24
N VAL A 166 18.31 -0.28 -7.57
CA VAL A 166 17.40 -1.14 -8.34
C VAL A 166 17.70 -2.62 -8.11
N SER A 167 18.97 -3.03 -8.15
CA SER A 167 19.40 -4.43 -7.97
C SER A 167 19.17 -4.99 -6.56
N LEU A 168 18.98 -4.12 -5.57
CA LEU A 168 18.71 -4.52 -4.18
C LEU A 168 17.25 -4.33 -3.76
N ALA A 169 16.38 -3.91 -4.67
CA ALA A 169 14.97 -3.69 -4.41
C ALA A 169 14.26 -5.02 -4.07
N PRO A 170 13.40 -5.06 -3.04
CA PRO A 170 12.71 -6.28 -2.66
C PRO A 170 11.55 -6.64 -3.61
N ILE A 171 11.34 -7.94 -3.78
CA ILE A 171 10.10 -8.50 -4.32
C ILE A 171 9.11 -8.68 -3.17
N ILE A 172 7.88 -8.18 -3.36
CA ILE A 172 6.84 -8.19 -2.35
C ILE A 172 5.77 -9.21 -2.71
N TYR A 173 5.56 -10.17 -1.82
CA TYR A 173 4.50 -11.17 -1.93
C TYR A 173 3.24 -10.69 -1.21
N ALA A 174 2.10 -10.81 -1.90
CA ALA A 174 0.80 -10.39 -1.38
C ALA A 174 0.42 -11.18 -0.13
N ARG A 175 -0.29 -10.54 0.80
CA ARG A 175 -0.91 -11.25 1.93
C ARG A 175 -1.99 -12.20 1.39
N PRO A 176 -2.00 -13.50 1.72
CA PRO A 176 -2.89 -14.46 1.06
C PRO A 176 -4.40 -14.12 1.16
N ASN A 177 -4.84 -13.48 2.24
CA ASN A 177 -6.23 -13.11 2.45
C ASN A 177 -6.67 -11.85 1.69
N THR A 178 -5.77 -11.09 1.05
CA THR A 178 -6.10 -9.90 0.24
C THR A 178 -6.26 -10.23 -1.24
N ILE A 179 -5.75 -11.39 -1.67
CA ILE A 179 -5.83 -11.82 -3.07
C ILE A 179 -7.30 -11.96 -3.50
N GLY A 180 -7.68 -11.19 -4.51
CA GLY A 180 -9.06 -11.12 -5.03
C GLY A 180 -9.99 -10.19 -4.25
N ARG A 181 -9.50 -9.47 -3.23
CA ARG A 181 -10.27 -8.43 -2.49
C ARG A 181 -10.00 -7.01 -2.98
N PHE A 182 -8.96 -6.83 -3.79
CA PHE A 182 -8.54 -5.52 -4.31
C PHE A 182 -8.28 -4.53 -3.16
N SER A 183 -7.44 -4.94 -2.22
CA SER A 183 -6.96 -4.15 -1.08
C SER A 183 -5.50 -4.49 -0.84
N ASP A 184 -4.77 -3.61 -0.16
CA ASP A 184 -3.35 -3.76 0.22
C ASP A 184 -2.44 -4.09 -0.96
N ILE A 185 -2.71 -3.49 -2.11
CA ILE A 185 -1.86 -3.67 -3.29
C ILE A 185 -0.70 -2.67 -3.24
N PRO A 186 0.55 -3.08 -3.46
CA PRO A 186 1.67 -2.14 -3.63
C PRO A 186 1.43 -1.22 -4.83
N LEU A 187 1.42 0.09 -4.59
CA LEU A 187 1.19 1.11 -5.63
C LEU A 187 2.47 1.71 -6.18
N LEU A 188 3.38 2.05 -5.27
CA LEU A 188 4.62 2.73 -5.59
C LEU A 188 5.65 2.36 -4.54
N MET A 189 6.84 1.99 -5.01
CA MET A 189 8.03 1.80 -4.17
C MET A 189 8.98 2.96 -4.41
N TRP A 190 9.55 3.50 -3.35
CA TRP A 190 10.66 4.44 -3.45
C TRP A 190 11.80 4.00 -2.56
N TYR A 191 12.96 4.63 -2.75
CA TYR A 191 14.10 4.47 -1.89
C TYR A 191 14.72 5.80 -1.47
N GLU A 192 15.29 5.79 -0.27
CA GLU A 192 16.11 6.85 0.31
C GLU A 192 17.51 6.31 0.53
N THR A 193 18.52 7.15 0.33
CA THR A 193 19.92 6.78 0.56
C THR A 193 20.57 7.70 1.59
N GLU A 194 21.22 7.12 2.58
CA GLU A 194 21.98 7.85 3.59
C GLU A 194 23.40 7.31 3.67
N ARG A 195 24.40 8.18 3.68
CA ARG A 195 25.81 7.78 3.81
C ARG A 195 26.29 8.02 5.24
N THR A 196 26.77 6.95 5.89
CA THR A 196 27.36 7.01 7.24
C THR A 196 28.77 6.44 7.20
N GLY A 197 29.78 7.31 7.15
CA GLY A 197 31.17 6.90 7.04
C GLY A 197 31.44 6.09 5.75
N PRO A 198 31.96 4.84 5.85
CA PRO A 198 32.24 4.00 4.69
C PRO A 198 31.00 3.25 4.15
N LEU A 199 29.86 3.32 4.85
CA LEU A 199 28.64 2.61 4.49
C LEU A 199 27.62 3.55 3.88
N THR A 200 26.84 3.02 2.94
CA THR A 200 25.62 3.64 2.43
C THR A 200 24.44 2.76 2.84
N THR A 201 23.47 3.34 3.51
CA THR A 201 22.17 2.73 3.80
C THR A 201 21.21 3.07 2.68
N ILE A 202 20.50 2.07 2.17
CA ILE A 202 19.39 2.23 1.23
C ILE A 202 18.14 1.68 1.91
N ARG A 203 17.12 2.52 2.10
CA ARG A 203 15.84 2.13 2.68
C ARG A 203 14.75 2.16 1.61
N TYR A 204 14.02 1.07 1.46
CA TYR A 204 12.89 0.93 0.55
C TYR A 204 11.59 1.00 1.31
N SER A 205 10.66 1.77 0.77
CA SER A 205 9.32 1.93 1.34
C SER A 205 8.27 1.85 0.25
N ILE A 206 7.04 1.50 0.65
CA ILE A 206 5.93 1.22 -0.26
C ILE A 206 4.68 1.94 0.23
N ILE A 207 3.93 2.47 -0.72
CA ILE A 207 2.54 2.89 -0.51
C ILE A 207 1.62 1.73 -0.91
N PHE A 208 0.79 1.26 0.02
CA PHE A 208 -0.26 0.28 -0.22
C PHE A 208 -1.62 0.97 -0.39
N THR A 209 -2.55 0.34 -1.08
CA THR A 209 -3.86 0.94 -1.36
C THR A 209 -4.69 1.27 -0.11
N ASN A 210 -4.51 0.51 0.98
CA ASN A 210 -5.34 0.59 2.17
C ASN A 210 -4.54 0.33 3.44
N GLU A 211 -5.04 0.82 4.58
CA GLU A 211 -4.72 0.32 5.92
C GLU A 211 -5.95 -0.42 6.44
N ASP A 212 -5.82 -1.73 6.66
CA ASP A 212 -6.94 -2.60 7.01
C ASP A 212 -6.81 -3.29 8.38
N GLY A 213 -5.76 -3.02 9.14
CA GLY A 213 -5.53 -3.63 10.46
C GLY A 213 -6.20 -2.92 11.64
N GLY A 214 -7.28 -2.20 11.36
CA GLY A 214 -8.26 -1.79 12.37
C GLY A 214 -8.05 -0.39 12.94
N THR A 215 -7.12 0.39 12.38
CA THR A 215 -7.06 1.81 12.69
C THR A 215 -8.33 2.49 12.16
N GLN A 216 -8.99 3.28 13.01
CA GLN A 216 -10.21 3.98 12.61
C GLN A 216 -9.92 4.92 11.44
N THR A 217 -10.75 4.88 10.39
CA THR A 217 -10.57 5.68 9.17
C THR A 217 -10.43 7.18 9.45
N SER A 218 -11.19 7.74 10.40
CA SER A 218 -11.01 9.15 10.78
C SER A 218 -9.74 9.39 11.61
N ALA A 219 -9.24 8.39 12.35
CA ALA A 219 -7.93 8.48 13.01
C ALA A 219 -6.82 8.48 11.95
N LEU A 220 -6.96 7.67 10.89
CA LEU A 220 -6.04 7.65 9.75
C LEU A 220 -5.88 9.06 9.14
N MET A 221 -7.01 9.71 8.87
CA MET A 221 -7.04 11.09 8.39
C MET A 221 -6.47 12.10 9.41
N ALA A 222 -6.83 12.01 10.68
CA ALA A 222 -6.37 12.95 11.71
C ALA A 222 -4.87 12.85 11.97
N ARG A 223 -4.29 11.65 11.94
CA ARG A 223 -2.89 11.42 12.32
C ARG A 223 -1.92 11.34 11.15
N TRP A 224 -2.37 10.92 9.97
CA TRP A 224 -1.52 10.72 8.79
C TRP A 224 -2.04 11.42 7.53
N GLY A 225 -3.28 11.92 7.54
CA GLY A 225 -3.87 12.63 6.41
C GLY A 225 -4.12 11.76 5.17
N ARG A 226 -4.21 10.44 5.34
CA ARG A 226 -4.46 9.47 4.28
C ARG A 226 -5.06 8.20 4.87
N THR A 227 -5.62 7.35 4.02
CA THR A 227 -6.09 6.01 4.37
C THR A 227 -5.38 4.90 3.56
N THR A 228 -4.54 5.28 2.59
CA THR A 228 -3.48 4.39 2.09
C THR A 228 -2.53 4.09 3.24
N ASP A 229 -1.91 2.92 3.21
CA ASP A 229 -0.84 2.59 4.15
C ASP A 229 0.53 2.90 3.55
N ILE A 230 1.50 3.23 4.39
CA ILE A 230 2.85 3.53 3.98
C ILE A 230 3.81 2.91 4.98
N GLU A 231 4.61 1.95 4.51
CA GLU A 231 5.58 1.23 5.33
C GLU A 231 6.96 1.20 4.68
N TRP A 232 8.00 1.31 5.51
CA TRP A 232 9.33 0.92 5.08
C TRP A 232 9.42 -0.60 5.17
N VAL A 233 9.86 -1.27 4.11
CA VAL A 233 9.77 -2.73 4.02
C VAL A 233 11.13 -3.39 4.10
N TYR A 234 12.19 -2.70 3.66
CA TYR A 234 13.53 -3.26 3.60
C TYR A 234 14.58 -2.17 3.75
N GLU A 235 15.65 -2.45 4.46
CA GLU A 235 16.81 -1.57 4.57
C GLU A 235 18.08 -2.40 4.41
N VAL A 236 19.01 -1.90 3.61
CA VAL A 236 20.29 -2.56 3.33
C VAL A 236 21.44 -1.59 3.49
N GLN A 237 22.49 -2.04 4.16
CA GLN A 237 23.76 -1.31 4.28
C GLN A 237 24.77 -1.93 3.34
N ILE A 238 25.35 -1.12 2.46
CA ILE A 238 26.38 -1.53 1.50
C ILE A 238 27.69 -0.79 1.78
N ASN A 239 28.81 -1.42 1.42
CA ASN A 239 30.10 -0.75 1.41
C ASN A 239 30.35 0.01 0.09
N ALA A 240 31.50 0.66 -0.03
CA ALA A 240 31.89 1.40 -1.24
C ALA A 240 32.00 0.55 -2.52
N GLN A 241 32.04 -0.79 -2.40
CA GLN A 241 32.05 -1.72 -3.53
C GLN A 241 30.64 -2.27 -3.86
N GLY A 242 29.59 -1.76 -3.22
CA GLY A 242 28.22 -2.24 -3.42
C GLY A 242 27.90 -3.56 -2.70
N LYS A 243 28.84 -4.09 -1.90
CA LYS A 243 28.62 -5.35 -1.18
C LYS A 243 27.77 -5.11 0.06
N VAL A 244 26.66 -5.84 0.17
CA VAL A 244 25.80 -5.88 1.35
C VAL A 244 26.58 -6.30 2.59
N GLN A 245 26.51 -5.48 3.63
CA GLN A 245 27.10 -5.70 4.96
C GLN A 245 26.03 -6.13 5.98
N ALA A 246 24.84 -5.53 5.90
CA ALA A 246 23.71 -5.84 6.74
C ALA A 246 22.41 -5.58 5.99
N ALA A 247 21.35 -6.30 6.35
CA ALA A 247 20.03 -6.12 5.80
C ALA A 247 18.98 -6.35 6.90
N THR A 248 17.97 -5.48 6.94
CA THR A 248 16.87 -5.55 7.91
C THR A 248 15.53 -5.27 7.23
N PHE A 249 14.44 -5.62 7.89
CA PHE A 249 13.08 -5.35 7.42
C PHE A 249 12.17 -4.98 8.60
N GLN A 250 11.02 -4.38 8.29
CA GLN A 250 10.01 -4.04 9.29
C GLN A 250 9.05 -5.21 9.48
N GLY A 251 9.26 -5.95 10.56
CA GLY A 251 8.39 -7.05 10.97
C GLY A 251 7.13 -6.60 11.68
N VAL A 252 6.29 -7.57 11.99
CA VAL A 252 5.03 -7.40 12.76
C VAL A 252 5.26 -6.59 14.03
N GLU A 253 4.28 -5.75 14.36
CA GLU A 253 4.35 -4.72 15.43
C GLU A 253 5.42 -3.64 15.15
N HIS A 254 5.72 -3.40 13.86
CA HIS A 254 6.73 -2.44 13.40
C HIS A 254 8.15 -2.69 13.95
N LYS A 255 8.48 -3.94 14.26
CA LYS A 255 9.80 -4.30 14.82
C LYS A 255 10.83 -4.48 13.72
N THR A 256 11.96 -3.78 13.81
CA THR A 256 13.11 -4.04 12.95
C THR A 256 13.68 -5.42 13.22
N GLN A 257 13.82 -6.23 12.16
CA GLN A 257 14.39 -7.58 12.21
C GLN A 257 15.48 -7.74 11.16
N ASN A 258 16.47 -8.59 11.44
CA ASN A 258 17.50 -8.93 10.47
C ASN A 258 16.92 -9.79 9.35
N TYR A 259 17.28 -9.48 8.12
CA TYR A 259 16.88 -10.25 6.96
C TYR A 259 17.73 -11.53 6.82
N ALA A 260 17.06 -12.68 6.73
CA ALA A 260 17.66 -13.98 6.47
C ALA A 260 16.86 -14.80 5.43
N GLY A 261 16.04 -14.11 4.63
CA GLY A 261 15.18 -14.70 3.61
C GLY A 261 15.94 -15.11 2.35
N LYS A 262 15.23 -15.79 1.45
CA LYS A 262 15.77 -16.18 0.14
C LYS A 262 15.89 -14.98 -0.80
N GLN A 263 16.84 -15.03 -1.73
CA GLN A 263 16.87 -14.12 -2.86
C GLN A 263 16.30 -14.80 -4.10
N GLU A 264 15.62 -14.03 -4.94
CA GLU A 264 15.07 -14.45 -6.22
C GLU A 264 15.64 -13.54 -7.30
N ASN A 265 16.49 -14.08 -8.17
CA ASN A 265 17.22 -13.32 -9.19
C ASN A 265 17.97 -12.09 -8.62
N GLY A 266 18.61 -12.24 -7.46
CA GLY A 266 19.34 -11.15 -6.78
C GLY A 266 18.49 -10.28 -5.85
N HIS A 267 17.16 -10.37 -5.92
CA HIS A 267 16.26 -9.55 -5.12
C HIS A 267 15.81 -10.25 -3.83
N PRO A 268 15.76 -9.55 -2.68
CA PRO A 268 15.21 -10.11 -1.45
C PRO A 268 13.70 -10.35 -1.58
N ALA A 269 13.23 -11.51 -1.13
CA ALA A 269 11.80 -11.83 -1.11
C ALA A 269 11.21 -11.50 0.27
N LEU A 270 10.20 -10.63 0.30
CA LEU A 270 9.45 -10.25 1.49
C LEU A 270 7.97 -10.57 1.32
N TYR A 271 7.33 -10.97 2.40
CA TYR A 271 5.93 -11.39 2.44
C TYR A 271 5.15 -10.46 3.33
N VAL A 272 4.06 -9.89 2.85
CA VAL A 272 3.13 -9.15 3.72
C VAL A 272 2.40 -10.16 4.62
N VAL A 273 2.56 -10.00 5.94
CA VAL A 273 2.08 -10.99 6.92
C VAL A 273 1.13 -10.41 7.98
N SER A 274 0.85 -9.11 7.93
CA SER A 274 -0.07 -8.45 8.86
C SER A 274 -1.01 -7.50 8.15
N ASP A 275 -2.06 -7.11 8.84
CA ASP A 275 -3.11 -6.20 8.36
C ASP A 275 -2.61 -4.72 8.30
N ASN A 276 -1.50 -4.41 8.98
CA ASN A 276 -0.80 -3.12 8.85
C ASN A 276 0.40 -3.23 7.91
N ASN A 277 0.29 -4.09 6.90
CA ASN A 277 1.28 -4.32 5.85
C ASN A 277 2.74 -4.58 6.29
N ASN A 278 3.01 -4.90 7.56
CA ASN A 278 4.33 -5.33 8.00
C ASN A 278 4.70 -6.67 7.34
N VAL A 279 6.00 -6.88 7.14
CA VAL A 279 6.53 -7.95 6.30
C VAL A 279 7.29 -9.02 7.09
N SER A 280 7.52 -10.17 6.46
CA SER A 280 8.44 -11.20 6.93
C SER A 280 9.36 -11.61 5.78
N ASP A 281 10.57 -12.08 6.11
CA ASP A 281 11.50 -12.70 5.17
C ASP A 281 11.18 -14.17 4.85
N ARG A 282 10.08 -14.69 5.42
CA ARG A 282 9.56 -16.04 5.22
C ARG A 282 8.05 -16.00 5.03
N GLY A 283 7.56 -16.82 4.11
CA GLY A 283 6.14 -16.91 3.86
C GLY A 283 5.85 -17.70 2.59
N GLN A 284 4.57 -17.74 2.25
CA GLN A 284 4.07 -18.30 1.01
C GLN A 284 2.95 -17.42 0.49
N SER A 285 2.98 -17.13 -0.80
CA SER A 285 1.90 -16.45 -1.50
C SER A 285 1.94 -16.83 -2.97
N GLU A 286 0.78 -16.86 -3.60
CA GLU A 286 0.61 -17.19 -5.02
C GLU A 286 0.73 -15.94 -5.92
N MET A 287 0.98 -14.77 -5.34
CA MET A 287 0.99 -13.48 -6.03
C MET A 287 2.15 -12.63 -5.50
N ARG A 288 2.87 -11.98 -6.42
CA ARG A 288 4.02 -11.14 -6.08
C ARG A 288 4.11 -9.92 -6.99
N PHE A 289 4.78 -8.90 -6.49
CA PHE A 289 4.96 -7.60 -7.10
C PHE A 289 6.44 -7.22 -7.01
N ALA A 290 7.01 -6.77 -8.12
CA ALA A 290 8.33 -6.21 -8.18
C ALA A 290 8.21 -4.81 -8.76
N SER A 291 7.82 -3.85 -7.92
CA SER A 291 7.69 -2.45 -8.34
C SER A 291 9.06 -1.89 -8.72
N ARG A 292 9.13 -1.07 -9.76
CA ARG A 292 10.33 -0.26 -10.00
C ARG A 292 10.50 0.72 -8.83
N PRO A 293 11.60 0.67 -8.06
CA PRO A 293 11.83 1.67 -7.03
C PRO A 293 12.25 3.00 -7.67
N ILE A 294 11.79 4.12 -7.12
CA ILE A 294 12.22 5.47 -7.54
C ILE A 294 13.00 6.18 -6.42
N PRO A 295 14.04 6.98 -6.72
CA PRO A 295 14.70 7.77 -5.69
C PRO A 295 13.77 8.86 -5.18
N PHE A 296 13.77 9.10 -3.88
CA PHE A 296 13.05 10.23 -3.29
C PHE A 296 13.83 10.83 -2.11
N ASP A 297 13.81 12.16 -1.98
CA ASP A 297 14.42 12.87 -0.86
C ASP A 297 13.32 13.39 0.08
N LEU A 298 13.26 12.81 1.27
CA LEU A 298 12.30 13.17 2.33
C LEU A 298 12.97 13.90 3.49
N SER A 299 14.22 14.37 3.35
CA SER A 299 14.95 15.08 4.40
C SER A 299 14.23 16.32 4.94
N HIS A 300 13.32 16.89 4.14
CA HIS A 300 12.57 18.10 4.46
C HIS A 300 11.04 17.98 4.28
N SER A 301 10.49 16.76 4.22
CA SER A 301 9.05 16.56 4.00
C SER A 301 8.54 15.27 4.62
N SER A 302 7.22 15.18 4.82
CA SER A 302 6.60 13.92 5.24
C SER A 302 6.61 12.90 4.09
N ARG A 303 6.45 11.61 4.42
CA ARG A 303 6.35 10.53 3.41
C ARG A 303 5.18 10.75 2.44
N GLU A 304 4.16 11.50 2.88
CA GLU A 304 3.01 11.84 2.06
C GLU A 304 3.34 12.82 0.90
N GLU A 305 4.53 13.44 0.88
CA GLU A 305 5.03 14.21 -0.28
C GLU A 305 5.01 13.39 -1.58
N ILE A 306 5.23 12.09 -1.48
CA ILE A 306 5.20 11.18 -2.62
C ILE A 306 3.80 11.15 -3.24
N MET A 307 2.75 11.15 -2.42
CA MET A 307 1.37 11.24 -2.93
C MET A 307 1.11 12.58 -3.62
N ASP A 308 1.77 13.67 -3.19
CA ASP A 308 1.65 14.98 -3.85
C ASP A 308 2.31 14.97 -5.24
N ARG A 309 3.44 14.28 -5.37
CA ARG A 309 4.14 14.10 -6.67
C ARG A 309 3.45 13.08 -7.58
N HIS A 310 2.66 12.17 -6.99
CA HIS A 310 1.92 11.12 -7.68
C HIS A 310 0.42 11.18 -7.30
N PRO A 311 -0.31 12.26 -7.65
CA PRO A 311 -1.63 12.55 -7.09
C PRO A 311 -2.74 11.58 -7.50
N TRP A 312 -2.47 10.70 -8.47
CA TRP A 312 -3.36 9.58 -8.77
C TRP A 312 -3.54 8.63 -7.57
N ILE A 313 -2.62 8.64 -6.60
CA ILE A 313 -2.75 7.85 -5.37
C ILE A 313 -3.91 8.38 -4.51
N TYR A 314 -4.10 9.71 -4.42
CA TYR A 314 -5.28 10.27 -3.73
C TYR A 314 -6.59 9.90 -4.41
N GLN A 315 -6.61 9.84 -5.74
CA GLN A 315 -7.78 9.37 -6.50
C GLN A 315 -8.11 7.92 -6.17
N LEU A 316 -7.09 7.07 -6.10
CA LEU A 316 -7.27 5.66 -5.77
C LEU A 316 -7.74 5.47 -4.33
N MET A 317 -7.14 6.19 -3.39
CA MET A 317 -7.56 6.25 -1.99
C MET A 317 -9.03 6.64 -1.85
N ALA A 318 -9.46 7.70 -2.54
CA ALA A 318 -10.85 8.16 -2.52
C ALA A 318 -11.81 7.13 -3.14
N ALA A 319 -11.42 6.51 -4.24
CA ALA A 319 -12.20 5.46 -4.88
C ALA A 319 -12.36 4.24 -3.96
N GLU A 320 -11.31 3.84 -3.25
CA GLU A 320 -11.37 2.74 -2.28
C GLU A 320 -12.30 3.06 -1.10
N LEU A 321 -12.16 4.25 -0.52
CA LEU A 321 -13.04 4.71 0.56
C LEU A 321 -14.52 4.72 0.14
N GLN A 322 -14.80 5.12 -1.10
CA GLN A 322 -16.15 5.07 -1.65
C GLN A 322 -16.65 3.63 -1.82
N ARG A 323 -15.84 2.75 -2.42
CA ARG A 323 -16.20 1.33 -2.63
C ARG A 323 -16.48 0.62 -1.31
N GLU A 324 -15.71 0.92 -0.27
CA GLU A 324 -15.86 0.34 1.06
C GLU A 324 -16.98 0.97 1.91
N GLY A 325 -17.65 2.01 1.39
CA GLY A 325 -18.71 2.71 2.14
C GLY A 325 -18.21 3.48 3.36
N LYS A 326 -16.94 3.89 3.35
CA LYS A 326 -16.30 4.64 4.44
C LYS A 326 -16.53 6.16 4.35
N ILE A 327 -17.05 6.67 3.22
CA ILE A 327 -17.42 8.08 3.06
C ILE A 327 -18.85 8.33 3.57
N SER A 328 -18.99 9.26 4.52
CA SER A 328 -20.26 9.60 5.17
C SER A 328 -20.24 11.06 5.64
N GLU A 329 -21.19 11.86 5.17
CA GLU A 329 -21.33 13.26 5.59
C GLU A 329 -21.82 13.40 7.05
N THR A 330 -22.55 12.39 7.56
CA THR A 330 -23.12 12.42 8.91
C THR A 330 -22.19 11.86 9.99
N SER A 331 -21.19 11.06 9.60
CA SER A 331 -20.23 10.48 10.56
C SER A 331 -19.52 11.59 11.33
N ARG A 332 -19.19 11.36 12.60
CA ARG A 332 -18.35 12.27 13.42
C ARG A 332 -17.01 11.63 13.79
N GLY A 333 -16.70 10.43 13.29
CA GLY A 333 -15.46 9.70 13.56
C GLY A 333 -15.64 8.18 13.42
N GLY A 334 -14.64 7.41 13.86
CA GLY A 334 -14.61 5.96 13.73
C GLY A 334 -14.19 5.48 12.34
N ASN A 335 -14.85 4.41 11.86
CA ASN A 335 -14.54 3.78 10.57
C ASN A 335 -15.20 4.49 9.38
N GLN A 336 -15.67 5.72 9.58
CA GLN A 336 -16.22 6.56 8.52
C GLN A 336 -15.66 7.98 8.62
N MET A 337 -15.48 8.61 7.48
CA MET A 337 -14.97 9.97 7.34
C MET A 337 -15.82 10.76 6.32
N ALA A 338 -15.65 12.08 6.25
CA ALA A 338 -16.25 12.85 5.15
C ALA A 338 -15.48 12.61 3.84
N ASP A 339 -16.00 13.14 2.73
CA ASP A 339 -15.25 13.16 1.47
C ASP A 339 -13.83 13.77 1.67
N PRO A 340 -12.75 13.14 1.16
CA PRO A 340 -11.39 13.66 1.29
C PRO A 340 -11.21 15.12 0.84
N ARG A 341 -12.04 15.62 -0.08
CA ARG A 341 -12.01 17.01 -0.55
C ARG A 341 -12.51 18.01 0.49
N HIS A 342 -13.18 17.55 1.54
CA HIS A 342 -13.67 18.37 2.64
C HIS A 342 -12.62 18.56 3.75
N TYR A 343 -11.36 18.24 3.49
CA TYR A 343 -10.27 18.35 4.46
C TYR A 343 -9.23 19.39 4.04
N LEU A 344 -8.73 20.14 5.01
CA LEU A 344 -7.46 20.86 4.88
C LEU A 344 -6.34 19.92 5.31
N TYR A 345 -5.41 19.65 4.41
CA TYR A 345 -4.21 18.85 4.62
C TYR A 345 -3.08 19.76 5.08
N LEU A 346 -2.40 19.36 6.15
CA LEU A 346 -1.27 20.08 6.74
C LEU A 346 -0.05 19.17 6.76
N ASP A 347 1.05 19.64 6.19
CA ASP A 347 2.38 19.02 6.27
C ASP A 347 3.26 19.85 7.20
N ALA A 348 3.81 19.23 8.25
CA ALA A 348 4.54 19.93 9.29
C ALA A 348 5.65 19.05 9.87
N ALA A 349 6.54 19.65 10.67
CA ALA A 349 7.54 18.91 11.44
C ALA A 349 7.48 19.27 12.92
N SER A 350 7.62 18.27 13.79
CA SER A 350 7.57 18.45 15.23
C SER A 350 8.66 17.71 16.00
N GLU A 351 8.89 18.17 17.22
CA GLU A 351 9.69 17.50 18.24
C GLU A 351 8.83 17.32 19.48
N LEU A 352 8.45 16.08 19.75
CA LEU A 352 7.53 15.69 20.82
C LEU A 352 8.22 14.73 21.78
N ASN A 353 7.87 14.85 23.07
CA ASN A 353 8.33 13.95 24.11
C ASN A 353 7.23 13.74 25.15
N GLY A 354 6.50 12.63 25.04
CA GLY A 354 5.33 12.35 25.88
C GLY A 354 4.16 13.31 25.65
N THR A 355 4.23 14.14 24.61
CA THR A 355 3.25 15.14 24.22
C THR A 355 2.65 14.82 22.86
N ALA A 356 1.54 15.47 22.53
CA ALA A 356 0.88 15.34 21.25
C ALA A 356 0.38 16.69 20.73
N LEU A 357 0.27 16.79 19.41
CA LEU A 357 -0.22 17.97 18.70
C LEU A 357 -1.60 17.74 18.10
N SER A 358 -2.39 18.80 18.03
CA SER A 358 -3.59 18.90 17.21
C SER A 358 -3.67 20.28 16.55
N PHE A 359 -4.34 20.37 15.41
CA PHE A 359 -4.56 21.62 14.68
C PHE A 359 -6.02 22.01 14.72
N ALA A 360 -6.29 23.31 14.78
CA ALA A 360 -7.62 23.87 14.73
C ALA A 360 -7.71 24.96 13.66
N ILE A 361 -8.81 24.96 12.91
CA ILE A 361 -9.04 25.89 11.79
C ILE A 361 -10.26 26.74 12.09
N LYS A 362 -10.14 28.04 11.91
CA LYS A 362 -11.25 28.99 11.94
C LYS A 362 -11.52 29.51 10.54
N LEU A 363 -12.79 29.48 10.15
CA LEU A 363 -13.25 30.04 8.88
C LEU A 363 -13.76 31.46 9.09
N LYS A 364 -13.63 32.30 8.06
CA LYS A 364 -14.20 33.66 8.06
C LYS A 364 -15.68 33.64 8.37
N GLU A 365 -16.13 34.62 9.14
CA GLU A 365 -17.54 34.82 9.49
C GLU A 365 -18.16 33.59 10.21
N ASN A 366 -17.34 32.67 10.70
CA ASN A 366 -17.76 31.49 11.42
C ASN A 366 -17.12 31.47 12.82
N PRO A 367 -17.91 31.49 13.90
CA PRO A 367 -17.37 31.47 15.25
C PRO A 367 -16.79 30.09 15.64
N LYS A 368 -17.05 29.03 14.86
CA LYS A 368 -16.63 27.67 15.17
C LYS A 368 -15.17 27.40 14.76
N TRP A 369 -14.43 26.73 15.64
CA TRP A 369 -13.18 26.07 15.33
C TRP A 369 -13.40 24.60 14.95
N TYR A 370 -12.69 24.16 13.91
CA TYR A 370 -12.69 22.77 13.45
C TYR A 370 -11.35 22.15 13.85
N GLU A 371 -11.37 21.06 14.63
CA GLU A 371 -10.17 20.43 15.18
C GLU A 371 -9.80 19.15 14.40
N SER A 372 -8.50 18.88 14.23
CA SER A 372 -7.99 17.68 13.55
C SER A 372 -8.32 16.40 14.32
N ASP A 373 -8.30 16.48 15.65
CA ASP A 373 -8.48 15.33 16.54
C ASP A 373 -9.95 15.02 16.87
N LEU A 374 -10.89 15.89 16.46
CA LEU A 374 -12.32 15.78 16.77
C LEU A 374 -12.61 15.66 18.28
N GLY A 375 -11.71 16.16 19.12
CA GLY A 375 -11.77 15.99 20.58
C GLY A 375 -11.43 14.58 21.10
N ILE A 376 -10.93 13.69 20.24
CA ILE A 376 -10.56 12.31 20.58
C ILE A 376 -9.04 12.24 20.80
N SER A 377 -8.60 11.97 22.03
CA SER A 377 -7.17 11.96 22.38
C SER A 377 -6.33 11.02 21.51
N TYR A 378 -6.89 9.88 21.08
CA TYR A 378 -6.22 8.92 20.21
C TYR A 378 -5.91 9.47 18.80
N TYR A 379 -6.57 10.56 18.37
CA TYR A 379 -6.42 11.14 17.03
C TYR A 379 -5.33 12.23 16.98
N LYS A 380 -4.75 12.58 18.13
CA LYS A 380 -3.65 13.54 18.21
C LYS A 380 -2.36 12.95 17.65
N ILE A 381 -1.47 13.83 17.19
CA ILE A 381 -0.18 13.46 16.60
C ILE A 381 0.85 13.38 17.73
N ASP A 382 1.32 12.18 18.03
CA ASP A 382 2.20 11.84 19.16
C ASP A 382 3.61 11.40 18.71
N ARG A 383 4.01 11.80 17.49
CA ARG A 383 5.31 11.44 16.88
C ARG A 383 6.08 12.67 16.41
N SER A 384 7.39 12.61 16.58
CA SER A 384 8.34 13.61 16.06
C SER A 384 8.66 13.39 14.58
N GLY A 385 9.35 14.36 13.98
CA GLY A 385 9.73 14.35 12.57
C GLY A 385 8.68 15.02 11.69
N TYR A 386 8.83 14.85 10.37
CA TYR A 386 7.85 15.34 9.40
C TYR A 386 6.62 14.44 9.39
N PHE A 387 5.45 15.05 9.35
CA PHE A 387 4.18 14.36 9.35
C PHE A 387 3.14 15.11 8.52
N ARG A 388 2.09 14.38 8.13
CA ARG A 388 0.86 14.93 7.59
C ARG A 388 -0.32 14.70 8.53
N THR A 389 -1.24 15.66 8.55
CA THR A 389 -2.51 15.61 9.27
C THR A 389 -3.59 16.28 8.43
N THR A 390 -4.86 16.11 8.82
CA THR A 390 -5.97 16.80 8.20
C THR A 390 -6.96 17.37 9.21
N VAL A 391 -7.64 18.44 8.82
CA VAL A 391 -8.76 19.01 9.55
C VAL A 391 -10.00 18.95 8.67
N ARG A 392 -11.05 18.30 9.16
CA ARG A 392 -12.35 18.25 8.46
C ARG A 392 -13.03 19.61 8.51
N LEU A 393 -13.42 20.12 7.35
CA LEU A 393 -14.13 21.37 7.15
C LEU A 393 -15.53 21.11 6.55
N PRO A 394 -16.44 22.11 6.60
CA PRO A 394 -17.72 22.02 5.90
C PRO A 394 -17.53 21.78 4.39
N ALA A 395 -18.45 21.03 3.80
CA ALA A 395 -18.49 20.82 2.35
C ALA A 395 -18.49 22.16 1.59
N GLY A 396 -17.73 22.23 0.51
CA GLY A 396 -17.59 23.44 -0.31
C GLY A 396 -16.69 24.54 0.28
N THR A 397 -16.04 24.30 1.43
CA THR A 397 -15.02 25.22 1.95
C THR A 397 -13.90 25.40 0.94
N ARG A 398 -13.50 26.65 0.72
CA ARG A 398 -12.36 27.01 -0.12
C ARG A 398 -11.20 27.53 0.73
N LEU A 399 -9.99 27.41 0.20
CA LEU A 399 -8.78 27.85 0.86
C LEU A 399 -8.82 29.35 1.22
N ASP A 400 -9.49 30.18 0.41
CA ASP A 400 -9.64 31.61 0.66
C ASP A 400 -10.65 31.94 1.79
N GLN A 401 -11.26 30.95 2.42
CA GLN A 401 -12.14 31.12 3.58
C GLN A 401 -11.44 30.80 4.91
N ILE A 402 -10.22 30.25 4.88
CA ILE A 402 -9.41 30.08 6.09
C ILE A 402 -9.06 31.47 6.64
N GLU A 403 -9.47 31.73 7.89
CA GLU A 403 -9.16 32.95 8.64
C GLU A 403 -7.93 32.72 9.50
N ARG A 404 -7.93 31.62 10.27
CA ARG A 404 -6.88 31.32 11.26
C ARG A 404 -6.55 29.84 11.31
N ILE A 405 -5.29 29.53 11.61
CA ILE A 405 -4.82 28.18 11.95
C ILE A 405 -4.19 28.26 13.33
N SER A 406 -4.60 27.38 14.23
CA SER A 406 -4.02 27.23 15.56
C SER A 406 -3.46 25.82 15.74
N VAL A 407 -2.41 25.71 16.54
CA VAL A 407 -1.82 24.46 17.00
C VAL A 407 -1.95 24.39 18.52
N ARG A 408 -2.33 23.22 19.04
CA ARG A 408 -2.47 22.95 20.48
C ARG A 408 -1.48 21.86 20.90
N CYS A 409 -0.87 22.06 22.07
CA CYS A 409 -0.03 21.06 22.73
C CYS A 409 -0.80 20.35 23.83
N ASP A 410 -0.81 19.02 23.75
CA ASP A 410 -1.55 18.13 24.61
C ASP A 410 -0.65 17.02 25.17
N ALA A 411 -1.18 16.23 26.11
CA ALA A 411 -0.55 14.98 26.54
C ALA A 411 -0.79 13.89 25.48
N ALA A 412 0.21 13.04 25.25
CA ALA A 412 0.06 11.90 24.35
C ALA A 412 -0.89 10.82 24.90
N GLY A 413 -1.07 10.77 26.22
CA GLY A 413 -1.96 9.84 26.89
C GLY A 413 -2.66 10.49 28.07
N ASN A 414 -3.54 9.71 28.71
CA ASN A 414 -4.22 10.14 29.93
C ASN A 414 -3.31 9.86 31.14
N PRO A 415 -2.74 10.88 31.80
CA PRO A 415 -1.97 10.67 33.01
C PRO A 415 -2.88 10.11 34.11
N ARG A 416 -2.42 9.05 34.79
CA ARG A 416 -3.12 8.33 35.85
C ARG A 416 -2.45 8.45 37.21
N SER A 417 -1.23 9.01 37.27
CA SER A 417 -0.49 9.23 38.52
C SER A 417 -0.06 10.68 38.70
N GLY A 418 0.17 11.09 39.96
CA GLY A 418 0.71 12.42 40.27
C GLY A 418 2.11 12.66 39.68
N GLU A 419 2.89 11.60 39.45
CA GLU A 419 4.20 11.68 38.79
C GLU A 419 4.05 12.00 37.30
N GLU A 420 3.11 11.35 36.60
CA GLU A 420 2.82 11.62 35.18
C GLU A 420 2.30 13.05 34.98
N ILE A 421 1.42 13.52 35.88
CA ILE A 421 0.93 14.91 35.86
C ILE A 421 2.09 15.90 36.06
N ARG A 422 3.01 15.63 37.00
CA ARG A 422 4.19 16.47 37.20
C ARG A 422 5.10 16.50 35.98
N LYS A 423 5.34 15.36 35.32
CA LYS A 423 6.11 15.29 34.07
C LYS A 423 5.45 16.12 32.96
N LEU A 424 4.12 16.08 32.85
CA LEU A 424 3.37 16.87 31.87
C LEU A 424 3.44 18.38 32.13
N SER A 425 3.54 18.81 33.39
CA SER A 425 3.61 20.25 33.71
C SER A 425 4.85 20.97 33.15
N THR A 426 5.89 20.22 32.80
CA THR A 426 7.10 20.71 32.13
C THR A 426 7.23 20.21 30.69
N ALA A 427 6.23 19.50 30.17
CA ALA A 427 6.29 18.91 28.85
C ALA A 427 6.01 19.98 27.78
N GLU A 428 6.70 19.85 26.65
CA GLU A 428 6.65 20.80 25.54
C GLU A 428 6.33 20.07 24.24
N CYS A 429 5.65 20.77 23.34
CA CYS A 429 5.56 20.40 21.93
C CYS A 429 6.38 21.39 21.11
N GLY A 430 7.40 20.92 20.41
CA GLY A 430 8.10 21.68 19.40
C GLY A 430 7.37 21.60 18.06
N LEU A 431 7.07 22.73 17.45
CA LEU A 431 6.64 22.82 16.05
C LEU A 431 7.71 23.57 15.26
N ASN A 432 8.37 22.86 14.35
CA ASN A 432 9.55 23.37 13.65
C ASN A 432 9.17 24.09 12.35
N THR A 433 8.24 23.52 11.58
CA THR A 433 7.77 24.09 10.31
C THR A 433 6.33 23.65 10.01
N VAL A 434 5.64 24.45 9.19
CA VAL A 434 4.45 24.06 8.43
C VAL A 434 4.81 24.25 6.96
N ASN A 435 5.06 23.15 6.26
CA ASN A 435 5.54 23.16 4.89
C ASN A 435 4.41 23.44 3.90
N LYS A 436 3.23 22.84 4.13
CA LYS A 436 2.09 22.92 3.23
C LYS A 436 0.77 22.95 3.99
N ALA A 437 -0.19 23.65 3.42
CA ALA A 437 -1.58 23.72 3.87
C ALA A 437 -2.49 23.79 2.63
N PHE A 438 -3.07 22.66 2.21
CA PHE A 438 -3.80 22.59 0.93
C PHE A 438 -5.11 21.81 1.05
N MET A 439 -5.97 21.93 0.05
CA MET A 439 -7.18 21.11 -0.10
C MET A 439 -7.09 20.32 -1.41
N LEU A 440 -7.73 19.16 -1.46
CA LEU A 440 -7.88 18.42 -2.71
C LEU A 440 -8.93 19.08 -3.61
N ASP A 441 -8.68 19.10 -4.92
CA ASP A 441 -9.60 19.61 -5.92
C ASP A 441 -10.69 18.60 -6.31
N ALA A 442 -11.53 18.94 -7.29
CA ALA A 442 -12.60 18.07 -7.76
C ALA A 442 -12.10 16.73 -8.34
N SER A 443 -10.85 16.66 -8.77
CA SER A 443 -10.17 15.47 -9.31
C SER A 443 -9.28 14.78 -8.26
N PHE A 444 -9.46 15.10 -6.97
CA PHE A 444 -8.65 14.61 -5.86
C PHE A 444 -7.15 14.92 -5.99
N GLN A 445 -6.77 15.98 -6.69
CA GLN A 445 -5.37 16.42 -6.76
C GLN A 445 -5.11 17.52 -5.72
N PRO A 446 -3.90 17.59 -5.13
CA PRO A 446 -3.51 18.71 -4.28
C PRO A 446 -3.66 20.05 -5.01
N GLY A 447 -4.49 20.94 -4.47
CA GLY A 447 -4.61 22.31 -4.94
C GLY A 447 -3.44 23.19 -4.49
N PRO A 448 -3.48 24.49 -4.79
CA PRO A 448 -2.51 25.46 -4.28
C PRO A 448 -2.39 25.40 -2.75
N SER A 449 -1.18 25.57 -2.23
CA SER A 449 -0.96 25.67 -0.79
C SER A 449 -1.17 27.09 -0.29
N LEU A 450 -1.78 27.20 0.89
CA LEU A 450 -1.80 28.41 1.68
C LEU A 450 -0.40 28.61 2.28
N PRO A 451 0.21 29.81 2.13
CA PRO A 451 1.50 30.08 2.75
C PRO A 451 1.32 30.26 4.26
N VAL A 452 1.85 29.31 5.03
CA VAL A 452 1.91 29.36 6.50
C VAL A 452 3.38 29.48 6.88
N HIS A 453 3.78 30.64 7.38
CA HIS A 453 5.15 30.90 7.77
C HIS A 453 5.24 30.96 9.29
N ILE A 454 6.00 30.03 9.87
CA ILE A 454 6.31 30.03 11.29
C ILE A 454 7.81 30.09 11.51
N LYS A 455 8.21 30.66 12.65
CA LYS A 455 9.51 30.35 13.26
C LYS A 455 9.33 29.11 14.13
N PRO A 456 10.37 28.27 14.30
CA PRO A 456 10.32 27.18 15.26
C PRO A 456 9.83 27.70 16.61
N LEU A 457 8.81 27.04 17.14
CA LEU A 457 8.14 27.46 18.37
C LEU A 457 7.95 26.27 19.30
N LYS A 458 7.82 26.58 20.58
CA LYS A 458 7.55 25.60 21.63
C LYS A 458 6.29 26.01 22.37
N LEU A 459 5.40 25.05 22.53
CA LEU A 459 4.21 25.19 23.36
C LEU A 459 4.37 24.34 24.61
N ARG A 460 3.99 24.88 25.76
CA ARG A 460 3.82 24.07 26.98
C ARG A 460 2.54 23.25 26.87
N PHE A 461 2.47 22.17 27.62
CA PHE A 461 1.24 21.41 27.80
C PHE A 461 0.04 22.32 28.13
N GLY A 462 -1.04 22.20 27.35
CA GLY A 462 -2.27 22.98 27.49
C GLY A 462 -2.26 24.32 26.74
N GLU A 463 -1.13 24.75 26.18
CA GLU A 463 -1.07 25.96 25.35
C GLU A 463 -1.60 25.70 23.94
N ALA A 464 -2.20 26.74 23.37
CA ALA A 464 -2.54 26.82 21.95
C ALA A 464 -2.09 28.18 21.41
N ILE A 465 -1.54 28.19 20.20
CA ILE A 465 -1.07 29.42 19.53
C ILE A 465 -1.60 29.47 18.10
N GLU A 466 -1.90 30.67 17.61
CA GLU A 466 -2.24 30.88 16.20
C GLU A 466 -0.95 30.96 15.38
N VAL A 467 -0.85 30.14 14.33
CA VAL A 467 0.31 30.03 13.42
C VAL A 467 0.03 30.64 12.05
N TYR A 468 -1.21 31.06 11.82
CA TYR A 468 -1.64 31.78 10.63
C TYR A 468 -2.82 32.68 11.01
N ASP A 469 -2.75 33.95 10.63
CA ASP A 469 -3.87 34.90 10.61
C ASP A 469 -3.84 35.65 9.28
N ARG A 470 -4.92 35.54 8.52
CA ARG A 470 -5.03 36.20 7.22
C ARG A 470 -5.01 37.73 7.28
N HIS A 471 -5.49 38.32 8.37
CA HIS A 471 -5.59 39.78 8.51
C HIS A 471 -4.31 40.41 9.06
N GLY A 472 -3.36 39.60 9.51
CA GLY A 472 -1.99 39.97 9.81
C GLY A 472 -1.83 40.90 11.02
N ALA A 473 -1.30 40.34 12.11
CA ALA A 473 -0.36 41.07 12.96
C ALA A 473 0.67 40.07 13.52
N HIS A 474 1.73 39.81 12.75
CA HIS A 474 3.00 39.31 13.30
C HIS A 474 4.17 40.06 12.66
#